data_AF-V5QDK9-F1
#
_entry.id   AF-V5QDK9-F1
#
_cell.length_a   1.000
_cell.length_b   1.000
_cell.length_c   1.000
_cell.angle_alpha   90.00
_cell.angle_beta   90.00
_cell.angle_gamma   90.00
#
_symmetry.space_group_name_H-M   'P 1'
#
loop_
_entity.id
_entity.type
_entity.pdbx_description
1 polymer ?
#
loop_
_entity_poly.entity_id
_entity_poly.type
_entity_poly.pdbx_seq_one_letter_code
_entity_poly.pdbx_strand_id
1 'polypeptide(L)'
;PGETFIAVLLTKELSYQIRGDFNRNGKRTVFLVNSANQVAQQVSAVRTHSDLKVGEYSNLEVSASWTKEKWNLEFTKHQVLVMTCYVALNVLKNGYLSLSDINLLVFDECHLAILDH
;
A
#
# COMPACT_ATOMS: atom_id res chain seq x y z
N PRO A 1 5.53 -17.63 -4.53
CA PRO A 1 5.61 -17.55 -6.00
C PRO A 1 4.26 -17.39 -6.74
N GLY A 2 3.15 -17.88 -6.17
CA GLY A 2 1.80 -17.75 -6.77
C GLY A 2 1.03 -16.48 -6.37
N GLU A 3 1.14 -16.03 -5.12
CA GLU A 3 0.34 -14.90 -4.59
C GLU A 3 0.69 -13.56 -5.22
N THR A 4 1.98 -13.33 -5.50
CA THR A 4 2.45 -12.12 -6.18
C THR A 4 1.92 -12.03 -7.62
N PHE A 5 1.65 -13.16 -8.28
CA PHE A 5 1.14 -13.17 -9.65
C PHE A 5 -0.34 -12.75 -9.72
N ILE A 6 -1.15 -13.20 -8.76
CA ILE A 6 -2.56 -12.78 -8.62
C ILE A 6 -2.64 -11.30 -8.25
N ALA A 7 -1.80 -10.84 -7.32
CA ALA A 7 -1.69 -9.44 -6.96
C ALA A 7 -1.35 -8.54 -8.17
N VAL A 8 -0.39 -8.96 -8.99
CA VAL A 8 0.00 -8.24 -10.21
C VAL A 8 -1.14 -8.24 -11.23
N LEU A 9 -1.84 -9.36 -11.43
CA LEU A 9 -2.99 -9.43 -12.35
C LEU A 9 -4.13 -8.49 -11.90
N LEU A 10 -4.48 -8.52 -10.62
CA LEU A 10 -5.52 -7.65 -10.05
C LEU A 10 -5.13 -6.17 -10.14
N THR A 11 -3.84 -5.86 -9.97
CA THR A 11 -3.36 -4.48 -10.12
C THR A 11 -3.43 -4.03 -11.58
N LYS A 12 -3.19 -4.92 -12.56
CA LYS A 12 -3.39 -4.62 -13.99
C LYS A 12 -4.87 -4.41 -14.32
N GLU A 13 -5.74 -5.29 -13.85
CA GLU A 13 -7.20 -5.21 -14.07
C GLU A 13 -7.80 -3.93 -13.48
N LEU A 14 -7.31 -3.51 -12.31
CA LEU A 14 -7.77 -2.30 -11.62
C LEU A 14 -6.94 -1.05 -11.94
N SER A 15 -6.01 -1.13 -12.89
CA SER A 15 -5.05 -0.06 -13.19
C SER A 15 -5.73 1.25 -13.61
N TYR A 16 -6.88 1.19 -14.27
CA TYR A 16 -7.69 2.36 -14.64
C TYR A 16 -8.12 3.19 -13.42
N GLN A 17 -8.37 2.57 -12.26
CA GLN A 17 -8.83 3.26 -11.05
C GLN A 17 -7.70 3.94 -10.26
N ILE A 18 -6.44 3.55 -10.50
CA ILE A 18 -5.25 4.06 -9.80
C ILE A 18 -4.37 4.97 -10.68
N ARG A 19 -4.70 5.10 -11.97
CA ARG A 19 -4.05 6.04 -12.90
C ARG A 19 -4.60 7.48 -12.76
N GLY A 20 -5.70 7.66 -12.02
CA GLY A 20 -6.21 8.98 -11.64
C GLY A 20 -5.34 9.69 -10.60
N ASP A 21 -5.40 11.02 -10.60
CA ASP A 21 -4.79 11.86 -9.56
C ASP A 21 -5.47 11.59 -8.22
N PHE A 22 -4.70 11.32 -7.17
CA PHE A 22 -5.21 11.01 -5.83
C PHE A 22 -6.19 12.08 -5.33
N ASN A 23 -5.88 13.35 -5.58
CA ASN A 23 -6.69 14.48 -5.15
C ASN A 23 -7.96 14.69 -6.01
N ARG A 24 -8.15 13.88 -7.06
CA ARG A 24 -9.30 13.93 -7.99
C ARG A 24 -9.89 12.53 -8.22
N ASN A 25 -10.06 11.76 -7.15
CA ASN A 25 -10.66 10.41 -7.10
C ASN A 25 -9.74 9.25 -7.54
N GLY A 26 -8.43 9.47 -7.70
CA GLY A 26 -7.48 8.39 -7.92
C GLY A 26 -7.36 7.53 -6.68
N LYS A 27 -7.70 6.24 -6.80
CA LYS A 27 -7.57 5.30 -5.68
C LYS A 27 -6.15 4.77 -5.56
N ARG A 28 -5.86 4.09 -4.45
CA ARG A 28 -4.57 3.41 -4.20
C ARG A 28 -4.76 1.94 -3.90
N THR A 29 -3.85 1.13 -4.42
CA THR A 29 -3.73 -0.26 -4.03
C THR A 29 -2.76 -0.36 -2.87
N VAL A 30 -3.14 -1.08 -1.82
CA VAL A 30 -2.33 -1.24 -0.61
C VAL A 30 -2.01 -2.72 -0.40
N PHE A 31 -0.72 -3.03 -0.24
CA PHE A 31 -0.21 -4.33 0.15
C PHE A 31 0.27 -4.27 1.58
N LEU A 32 -0.28 -5.14 2.42
CA LEU A 32 0.08 -5.29 3.82
C LEU A 32 0.89 -6.56 4.02
N VAL A 33 2.09 -6.40 4.58
CA VAL A 33 3.02 -7.48 4.88
C VAL A 33 3.49 -7.40 6.33
N ASN A 34 4.11 -8.45 6.86
CA ASN A 34 4.53 -8.48 8.27
C ASN A 34 5.90 -7.85 8.53
N SER A 35 6.81 -7.85 7.54
CA SER A 35 8.21 -7.47 7.76
C SER A 35 8.77 -6.56 6.68
N ALA A 36 9.82 -5.80 7.01
CA ALA A 36 10.52 -4.94 6.07
C ALA A 36 11.12 -5.71 4.88
N ASN A 37 11.58 -6.95 5.11
CA ASN A 37 12.09 -7.81 4.04
C ASN A 37 11.00 -8.16 3.03
N GLN A 38 9.79 -8.49 3.51
CA GLN A 38 8.64 -8.76 2.64
C GLN A 38 8.20 -7.49 1.90
N VAL A 39 8.30 -6.31 2.52
CA VAL A 39 8.02 -5.04 1.83
C VAL A 39 8.95 -4.91 0.62
N ALA A 40 10.27 -5.04 0.82
CA ALA A 40 11.24 -4.91 -0.26
C ALA A 40 11.01 -5.94 -1.38
N GLN A 41 10.70 -7.19 -1.02
CA GLN A 41 10.37 -8.25 -1.99
C GLN A 41 9.14 -7.91 -2.81
N GLN A 42 8.05 -7.48 -2.17
CA GLN A 42 6.80 -7.15 -2.84
C GLN A 42 6.95 -5.90 -3.71
N VAL A 43 7.68 -4.89 -3.24
CA VAL A 43 8.00 -3.69 -4.03
C VAL A 43 8.77 -4.06 -5.30
N SER A 44 9.79 -4.91 -5.16
CA SER A 44 10.56 -5.41 -6.30
C SER A 44 9.66 -6.13 -7.30
N ALA A 45 8.82 -7.05 -6.82
CA ALA A 45 7.96 -7.84 -7.69
C ALA A 45 6.92 -7.00 -8.43
N VAL A 46 6.30 -6.01 -7.78
CA VAL A 46 5.35 -5.10 -8.43
C VAL A 46 6.05 -4.25 -9.48
N ARG A 47 7.26 -3.73 -9.19
CA ARG A 47 8.06 -2.94 -10.14
C ARG A 47 8.57 -3.76 -11.33
N THR A 48 8.86 -5.04 -11.14
CA THR A 48 9.29 -5.93 -12.23
C THR A 48 8.16 -6.23 -13.21
N HIS A 49 6.92 -6.31 -12.73
CA HIS A 49 5.78 -6.77 -13.55
C HIS A 49 4.77 -5.67 -13.92
N SER A 50 4.99 -4.43 -13.48
CA SER A 50 4.14 -3.27 -13.78
C SER A 50 4.94 -1.97 -13.91
N ASP A 51 4.39 -1.00 -14.64
CA ASP A 51 4.90 0.36 -14.79
C ASP A 51 4.45 1.30 -13.65
N LEU A 52 3.84 0.75 -12.60
CA LEU A 52 3.21 1.52 -11.53
C LEU A 52 4.22 2.09 -10.56
N LYS A 53 3.90 3.28 -10.04
CA LYS A 53 4.72 3.92 -9.01
C LYS A 53 4.44 3.26 -7.66
N VAL A 54 5.43 2.54 -7.13
CA VAL A 54 5.32 1.80 -5.86
C VAL A 54 6.05 2.54 -4.74
N GLY A 55 5.33 2.82 -3.65
CA GLY A 55 5.85 3.35 -2.40
C GLY A 55 6.14 2.24 -1.39
N GLU A 56 7.19 2.42 -0.61
CA GLU A 56 7.71 1.45 0.37
C GLU A 56 7.67 2.07 1.77
N TYR A 57 6.94 1.44 2.70
CA TYR A 57 6.74 1.97 4.05
C TYR A 57 6.85 0.87 5.11
N SER A 58 8.08 0.57 5.53
CA SER A 58 8.36 -0.52 6.47
C SER A 58 8.69 -0.05 7.90
N ASN A 59 9.17 1.18 8.07
CA ASN A 59 9.64 1.70 9.35
C ASN A 59 8.57 2.56 10.06
N LEU A 60 8.07 2.07 11.19
CA LEU A 60 7.03 2.76 11.97
C LEU A 60 7.51 4.09 12.55
N GLU A 61 8.71 4.16 13.12
CA GLU A 61 9.23 5.38 13.76
C GLU A 61 9.34 6.54 12.76
N VAL A 62 9.88 6.25 11.57
CA VAL A 62 9.96 7.22 10.48
C VAL A 62 8.56 7.65 10.06
N SER A 63 7.66 6.69 9.84
CA SER A 63 6.29 6.95 9.36
C SER A 63 5.41 7.70 10.36
N ALA A 64 5.66 7.53 11.66
CA ALA A 64 4.92 8.17 12.75
C ALA A 64 5.32 9.64 12.92
N SER A 65 6.53 10.02 12.51
CA SER A 65 6.99 11.41 12.52
C SER A 65 6.43 12.25 11.35
N TRP A 66 5.75 11.62 10.39
CA TRP A 66 5.25 12.31 9.20
C TRP A 66 3.93 13.03 9.44
N THR A 67 3.83 14.24 8.91
CA THR A 67 2.59 15.01 8.91
C THR A 67 1.61 14.49 7.86
N LYS A 68 0.35 14.92 7.96
CA LYS A 68 -0.69 14.59 6.99
C LYS A 68 -0.32 15.04 5.57
N GLU A 69 0.34 16.19 5.44
CA GLU A 69 0.78 16.74 4.15
C GLU A 69 1.84 15.85 3.51
N LYS A 70 2.78 15.33 4.31
CA LYS A 70 3.80 14.39 3.83
C LYS A 70 3.16 13.10 3.33
N TRP A 71 2.21 12.53 4.09
CA TRP A 71 1.45 11.37 3.63
C TRP A 71 0.67 11.63 2.35
N ASN A 72 0.01 12.78 2.24
CA ASN A 72 -0.73 13.11 1.02
C ASN A 72 0.19 13.24 -0.20
N LEU A 73 1.41 13.77 -0.03
CA LEU A 73 2.41 13.80 -1.09
C LEU A 73 2.83 12.39 -1.51
N GLU A 74 3.04 11.50 -0.54
CA GLU A 74 3.38 10.10 -0.78
C GLU A 74 2.26 9.37 -1.54
N PHE A 75 1.00 9.56 -1.13
CA PHE A 75 -0.16 8.99 -1.82
C PHE A 75 -0.36 9.60 -3.20
N THR A 76 -0.10 10.89 -3.39
CA THR A 76 -0.16 11.50 -4.73
C THR A 76 0.93 10.93 -5.65
N LYS A 77 2.13 10.67 -5.12
CA LYS A 77 3.29 10.20 -5.89
C LYS A 77 3.20 8.71 -6.27
N HIS A 78 2.67 7.86 -5.40
CA HIS A 78 2.67 6.41 -5.57
C HIS A 78 1.25 5.88 -5.77
N GLN A 79 1.09 4.95 -6.71
CA GLN A 79 -0.18 4.30 -7.04
C GLN A 79 -0.41 3.02 -6.23
N VAL A 80 0.70 2.33 -5.92
CA VAL A 80 0.73 1.14 -5.08
C VAL A 80 1.52 1.47 -3.82
N LEU A 81 0.96 1.16 -2.65
CA LEU A 81 1.58 1.38 -1.37
C LEU A 81 1.86 0.03 -0.73
N VAL A 82 3.13 -0.32 -0.54
CA VAL A 82 3.52 -1.54 0.17
C VAL A 82 3.99 -1.14 1.55
N MET A 83 3.31 -1.64 2.58
CA MET A 83 3.55 -1.22 3.95
C MET A 83 3.43 -2.37 4.94
N THR A 84 4.08 -2.23 6.09
CA THR A 84 3.88 -3.18 7.19
C THR A 84 2.52 -2.99 7.85
N CYS A 85 1.96 -4.05 8.44
CA CYS A 85 0.64 -3.97 9.09
C CYS A 85 0.58 -2.87 10.18
N TYR A 86 1.68 -2.62 10.91
CA TYR A 86 1.76 -1.53 11.90
C TYR A 86 1.74 -0.13 11.28
N VAL A 87 2.46 0.09 10.18
CA VAL A 87 2.46 1.39 9.49
C VAL A 87 1.08 1.68 8.93
N ALA A 88 0.42 0.68 8.33
CA ALA A 88 -0.94 0.80 7.83
C ALA A 88 -1.94 1.14 8.93
N LEU A 89 -1.86 0.44 10.06
CA LEU A 89 -2.70 0.73 11.22
C LEU A 89 -2.53 2.18 11.69
N ASN A 90 -1.29 2.68 11.76
CA ASN A 90 -1.01 4.06 12.12
C ASN A 90 -1.63 5.05 11.11
N VAL A 91 -1.48 4.80 9.81
CA VAL A 91 -2.02 5.64 8.74
C VAL A 91 -3.55 5.70 8.77
N LEU A 92 -4.20 4.54 8.95
CA LEU A 92 -5.66 4.43 9.01
C LEU A 92 -6.21 5.05 10.29
N LYS A 93 -5.59 4.76 11.45
CA LYS A 93 -6.03 5.26 12.77
C LYS A 93 -5.94 6.78 12.88
N ASN A 94 -4.93 7.39 12.26
CA ASN A 94 -4.79 8.85 12.21
C ASN A 94 -5.60 9.50 11.07
N GLY A 95 -6.32 8.72 10.26
CA GLY A 95 -7.14 9.23 9.17
C GLY A 95 -6.34 9.89 8.05
N TYR A 96 -5.10 9.48 7.84
CA TYR A 96 -4.26 9.98 6.74
C TYR A 96 -4.68 9.37 5.40
N LEU A 97 -5.13 8.11 5.42
CA LEU A 97 -5.72 7.42 4.27
C LEU A 97 -7.08 6.85 4.68
N SER A 98 -8.11 7.09 3.88
CA SER A 98 -9.42 6.46 4.09
C SER A 98 -9.54 5.17 3.30
N LEU A 99 -10.32 4.21 3.80
CA LEU A 99 -10.67 3.00 3.03
C LEU A 99 -11.42 3.33 1.73
N SER A 100 -12.12 4.47 1.67
CA SER A 100 -12.77 4.96 0.44
C SER A 100 -11.78 5.28 -0.68
N ASP A 101 -10.54 5.63 -0.31
CA ASP A 101 -9.47 6.03 -1.21
C ASP A 101 -8.64 4.82 -1.68
N ILE A 102 -8.98 3.63 -1.18
CA ILE A 102 -8.33 2.37 -1.50
C ILE A 102 -9.24 1.60 -2.48
N ASN A 103 -8.69 1.13 -3.60
CA ASN A 103 -9.43 0.26 -4.53
C ASN A 103 -9.25 -1.23 -4.22
N LEU A 104 -8.10 -1.59 -3.66
CA LEU A 104 -7.71 -2.95 -3.37
C LEU A 104 -6.79 -2.93 -2.15
N LEU A 105 -7.16 -3.71 -1.14
CA LEU A 105 -6.34 -3.97 0.04
C LEU A 105 -5.99 -5.45 0.05
N VAL A 106 -4.70 -5.76 -0.07
CA VAL A 106 -4.18 -7.13 -0.08
C VAL A 106 -3.43 -7.38 1.21
N PHE A 107 -3.83 -8.42 1.94
CA PHE A 107 -3.12 -8.92 3.11
C PHE A 107 -2.29 -10.13 2.71
N ASP A 108 -0.97 -10.03 2.85
CA ASP A 108 -0.03 -11.11 2.56
C ASP A 108 0.59 -11.58 3.89
N GLU A 109 0.27 -12.81 4.28
CA GLU A 109 0.59 -13.46 5.55
C GLU A 109 0.31 -12.67 6.84
N CYS A 110 -0.57 -11.66 6.83
CA CYS A 110 -0.84 -10.86 8.03
C CYS A 110 -1.72 -11.62 9.05
N HIS A 111 -1.13 -12.53 9.83
CA HIS A 111 -1.79 -13.23 10.94
C HIS A 111 -2.21 -12.29 12.08
N LEU A 112 -1.60 -11.11 12.16
CA LEU A 112 -1.95 -10.05 13.13
C LEU A 112 -3.33 -9.43 12.88
N ALA A 113 -3.89 -9.54 11.67
CA ALA A 113 -5.25 -9.06 11.37
C ALA A 113 -6.34 -9.98 11.93
N ILE A 114 -5.97 -11.18 12.41
CA ILE A 114 -6.90 -12.21 12.88
C ILE A 114 -6.88 -12.33 14.42
N LEU A 115 -5.84 -11.79 15.08
CA LEU A 115 -5.55 -12.09 16.49
C LEU A 115 -6.25 -11.18 17.52
N ASP A 116 -6.89 -10.07 17.12
CA ASP A 116 -7.68 -9.25 18.04
C ASP A 116 -9.02 -8.85 17.39
N HIS A 117 -10.04 -9.66 17.68
CA HIS A 117 -11.46 -9.34 17.54
C HIS A 117 -12.20 -9.73 18.81
#